data_AF-A0A6C0F1X1-F1
#
_entry.id   AF-A0A6C0F1X1-F1
#
_cell.length_a   1.000
_cell.length_b   1.000
_cell.length_c   1.000
_cell.angle_alpha   90.00
_cell.angle_beta   90.00
_cell.angle_gamma   90.00
#
_symmetry.space_group_name_H-M   'P 1'
#
loop_
_entity.id
_entity.type
_entity.pdbx_description
1 polymer ?
#
loop_
_entity_poly.entity_id
_entity_poly.type
_entity_poly.pdbx_seq_one_letter_code
_entity_poly.pdbx_strand_id
1 'polypeptide(L)'
;MVKAKPSSFCTICTASCSFECVGLLLSLSIFHPNATIYIICDSKTKTDIGEMTPKPRLNIVFLVELDKYSDMGRREMLQCNCWLEFQMTKARVIEFALQTERDTLLLDSDIIITGEICDIDDTKDLGVSPQFIRQEFIDKTGYYNGGMLWTKNKDVPADWIKFAETSRYFDQAAIEDLVAKYSHFEFDETYNIQCWRLTLSNEPAEEIANNFSANSETGLVYYKCHPIKFIHTHFNDGRFDDFNNIVIQNLIIAKNYKILTVIFRVVNRMWVLTVPKQPMVGWGKHKNDSYRELPILMKLKNKDVDVQYSETTIHCWLTPNILMYDRPTLEWLDAEVENASLILMGNGDVKDKIKIKIGEINAKPWIFWPRKPMLLEKILKRNGILLYEDRTVESIFIGNYENPTQEKFRNDGNRWKDVIEEYHCTKGSEHKFTHEEYLMKLRTAKYGLCLRGYGSKCHREVELMAFGTVPIVADGVTTDSYMEPLVENKHFLRVSGPDDVRKKIGEISEEKWCEMSEACYEWYQRNVYSTNCWNNMVSHILYD
;
A
#
# COMPACT_ATOMS: atom_id res chain seq x y z
N MET A 1 -1.85 21.67 -28.97
CA MET A 1 -2.70 22.09 -27.82
C MET A 1 -1.96 21.78 -26.55
N VAL A 2 -1.92 22.72 -25.60
CA VAL A 2 -1.32 22.46 -24.28
C VAL A 2 -2.34 21.65 -23.49
N LYS A 3 -2.19 20.34 -23.52
CA LYS A 3 -2.95 19.38 -22.73
C LYS A 3 -2.66 19.64 -21.24
N ALA A 4 -3.71 19.90 -20.45
CA ALA A 4 -3.60 20.34 -19.06
C ALA A 4 -4.11 19.29 -18.06
N LYS A 5 -3.64 19.37 -16.81
CA LYS A 5 -4.22 18.62 -15.68
C LYS A 5 -5.43 19.38 -15.13
N PRO A 6 -6.44 18.69 -14.57
CA PRO A 6 -7.46 19.35 -13.78
C PRO A 6 -6.83 20.10 -12.60
N SER A 7 -7.38 21.27 -12.25
CA SER A 7 -6.92 22.03 -11.07
C SER A 7 -7.33 21.34 -9.77
N SER A 8 -8.49 20.68 -9.76
CA SER A 8 -8.94 19.80 -8.67
C SER A 8 -9.80 18.64 -9.17
N PHE A 9 -10.12 17.73 -8.27
CA PHE A 9 -11.09 16.66 -8.45
C PHE A 9 -12.28 16.85 -7.51
N CYS A 10 -13.41 16.23 -7.80
CA CYS A 10 -14.52 16.14 -6.85
C CYS A 10 -15.29 14.82 -6.97
N THR A 11 -15.94 14.42 -5.88
CA THR A 11 -16.79 13.22 -5.81
C THR A 11 -17.86 13.42 -4.74
N ILE A 12 -18.90 12.60 -4.79
CA ILE A 12 -19.85 12.44 -3.69
C ILE A 12 -19.79 11.00 -3.19
N CYS A 13 -20.05 10.76 -1.91
CA CYS A 13 -20.00 9.39 -1.36
C CYS A 13 -20.81 9.27 -0.07
N THR A 14 -21.52 8.15 0.09
CA THR A 14 -22.18 7.78 1.35
C THR A 14 -21.54 6.53 1.95
N ALA A 15 -21.89 6.23 3.20
CA ALA A 15 -21.30 5.15 3.98
C ALA A 15 -21.50 3.78 3.33
N SER A 16 -22.57 3.60 2.54
CA SER A 16 -22.82 2.37 1.81
C SER A 16 -21.77 2.09 0.72
N CYS A 17 -21.10 3.12 0.19
CA CYS A 17 -20.07 3.01 -0.85
C CYS A 17 -18.71 3.61 -0.43
N SER A 18 -18.50 3.88 0.87
CA SER A 18 -17.23 4.46 1.36
C SER A 18 -16.01 3.63 0.97
N PHE A 19 -16.15 2.31 0.91
CA PHE A 19 -15.10 1.39 0.47
C PHE A 19 -14.70 1.55 -1.00
N GLU A 20 -15.59 2.03 -1.87
CA GLU A 20 -15.28 2.34 -3.28
C GLU A 20 -14.54 3.68 -3.36
N CYS A 21 -15.00 4.69 -2.60
CA CYS A 21 -14.30 5.98 -2.49
C CYS A 21 -12.87 5.82 -1.98
N VAL A 22 -12.60 4.87 -1.07
CA VAL A 22 -11.22 4.49 -0.70
C VAL A 22 -10.40 4.08 -1.93
N GLY A 23 -10.97 3.29 -2.84
CA GLY A 23 -10.35 2.90 -4.10
C GLY A 23 -10.03 4.09 -5.00
N LEU A 24 -10.99 5.01 -5.18
CA LEU A 24 -10.78 6.26 -5.91
C LEU A 24 -9.65 7.08 -5.30
N LEU A 25 -9.66 7.30 -3.99
CA LEU A 25 -8.67 8.15 -3.30
C LEU A 25 -7.25 7.55 -3.35
N LEU A 26 -7.12 6.24 -3.13
CA LEU A 26 -5.82 5.57 -3.20
C LEU A 26 -5.27 5.53 -4.62
N SER A 27 -6.11 5.22 -5.61
CA SER A 27 -5.69 5.21 -7.01
C SER A 27 -5.36 6.61 -7.53
N LEU A 28 -6.15 7.63 -7.16
CA LEU A 28 -5.87 9.03 -7.47
C LEU A 28 -4.55 9.50 -6.85
N SER A 29 -4.26 9.11 -5.60
CA SER A 29 -3.00 9.43 -4.93
C SER A 29 -1.75 8.90 -5.65
N ILE A 30 -1.87 7.77 -6.36
CA ILE A 30 -0.76 7.17 -7.12
C ILE A 30 -0.40 8.03 -8.33
N PHE A 31 -1.40 8.58 -9.04
CA PHE A 31 -1.20 9.29 -10.30
C PHE A 31 -1.20 10.82 -10.17
N HIS A 32 -1.83 11.35 -9.11
CA HIS A 32 -1.99 12.78 -8.86
C HIS A 32 -1.65 13.12 -7.40
N PRO A 33 -0.41 12.86 -6.95
CA PRO A 33 -0.02 13.18 -5.59
C PRO A 33 -0.15 14.68 -5.32
N ASN A 34 -0.66 15.02 -4.14
CA ASN A 34 -0.97 16.36 -3.65
C ASN A 34 -2.08 17.10 -4.40
N ALA A 35 -2.84 16.43 -5.27
CA ALA A 35 -4.03 17.04 -5.88
C ALA A 35 -5.10 17.33 -4.83
N THR A 36 -5.87 18.39 -5.05
CA THR A 36 -7.04 18.72 -4.23
C THR A 36 -8.23 17.89 -4.69
N ILE A 37 -8.94 17.26 -3.74
CA ILE A 37 -10.22 16.62 -4.00
C ILE A 37 -11.29 17.11 -3.02
N TYR A 38 -12.42 17.53 -3.57
CA TYR A 38 -13.60 17.95 -2.81
C TYR A 38 -14.57 16.77 -2.68
N ILE A 39 -15.02 16.49 -1.46
CA ILE A 39 -15.90 15.37 -1.18
C ILE A 39 -17.11 15.88 -0.42
N ILE A 40 -18.30 15.80 -1.03
CA ILE A 40 -19.56 15.88 -0.27
C ILE A 40 -19.90 14.46 0.20
N CYS A 41 -19.97 14.25 1.51
CA CYS A 41 -20.23 12.94 2.10
C CYS A 41 -21.08 12.99 3.37
N ASP A 42 -21.32 11.83 3.97
CA ASP A 42 -21.86 11.72 5.33
C ASP A 42 -20.74 11.64 6.39
N SER A 43 -21.12 11.74 7.66
CA SER A 43 -20.21 11.76 8.81
C SER A 43 -19.43 10.45 8.95
N LYS A 44 -20.06 9.32 8.61
CA LYS A 44 -19.44 7.99 8.69
C LYS A 44 -18.37 7.81 7.62
N THR A 45 -18.64 8.22 6.39
CA THR A 45 -17.69 8.20 5.28
C THR A 45 -16.45 9.03 5.59
N LYS A 46 -16.63 10.25 6.12
CA LYS A 46 -15.52 11.10 6.57
C LYS A 46 -14.68 10.40 7.65
N THR A 47 -15.33 9.70 8.58
CA THR A 47 -14.64 8.93 9.63
C THR A 47 -13.87 7.76 9.04
N ASP A 48 -14.49 6.95 8.18
CA ASP A 48 -13.87 5.80 7.52
C ASP A 48 -12.60 6.22 6.76
N ILE A 49 -12.67 7.28 5.95
CA ILE A 49 -11.52 7.84 5.22
C ILE A 49 -10.49 8.42 6.21
N GLY A 50 -10.97 9.09 7.25
CA GLY A 50 -10.15 9.65 8.33
C GLY A 50 -9.41 8.59 9.17
N GLU A 51 -9.84 7.33 9.15
CA GLU A 51 -9.24 6.21 9.87
C GLU A 51 -8.50 5.20 8.96
N MET A 52 -8.73 5.23 7.63
CA MET A 52 -8.12 4.29 6.69
C MET A 52 -6.59 4.35 6.65
N THR A 53 -5.97 3.25 6.24
CA THR A 53 -4.54 3.15 5.94
C THR A 53 -4.30 2.72 4.48
N PRO A 54 -3.24 3.20 3.80
CA PRO A 54 -2.50 4.40 4.15
C PRO A 54 -3.38 5.64 3.97
N LYS A 55 -2.90 6.79 4.47
CA LYS A 55 -3.53 8.07 4.12
C LYS A 55 -3.34 8.37 2.64
N PRO A 56 -4.38 8.88 1.95
CA PRO A 56 -4.22 9.40 0.59
C PRO A 56 -3.18 10.51 0.57
N ARG A 57 -2.31 10.52 -0.45
CA ARG A 57 -1.41 11.67 -0.72
C ARG A 57 -2.20 12.75 -1.48
N LEU A 58 -3.28 13.25 -0.89
CA LEU A 58 -4.22 14.21 -1.48
C LEU A 58 -4.56 15.31 -0.47
N ASN A 59 -4.90 16.50 -0.98
CA ASN A 59 -5.49 17.57 -0.18
C ASN A 59 -7.01 17.39 -0.18
N ILE A 60 -7.55 16.68 0.82
CA ILE A 60 -8.98 16.35 0.87
C ILE A 60 -9.77 17.45 1.59
N VAL A 61 -10.78 17.99 0.92
CA VAL A 61 -11.72 18.97 1.47
C VAL A 61 -13.10 18.31 1.64
N PHE A 62 -13.55 18.17 2.89
CA PHE A 62 -14.81 17.50 3.23
C PHE A 62 -15.97 18.48 3.45
N LEU A 63 -17.13 18.13 2.90
CA LEU A 63 -18.42 18.74 3.17
C LEU A 63 -19.36 17.65 3.67
N VAL A 64 -19.77 17.73 4.92
CA VAL A 64 -20.59 16.70 5.55
C VAL A 64 -22.05 17.10 5.45
N GLU A 65 -22.73 16.64 4.39
CA GLU A 65 -24.12 17.02 4.08
C GLU A 65 -25.02 15.83 3.73
N LEU A 66 -24.45 14.62 3.60
CA LEU A 66 -25.20 13.44 3.14
C LEU A 66 -25.70 12.53 4.26
N ASP A 67 -25.64 12.98 5.53
CA ASP A 67 -26.10 12.17 6.67
C ASP A 67 -27.56 11.70 6.52
N LYS A 68 -28.40 12.48 5.84
CA LYS A 68 -29.80 12.11 5.53
C LYS A 68 -29.95 10.93 4.55
N TYR A 69 -28.87 10.54 3.87
CA TYR A 69 -28.84 9.49 2.86
C TYR A 69 -28.02 8.26 3.26
N SER A 70 -27.35 8.29 4.42
CA SER A 70 -26.34 7.29 4.84
C SER A 70 -26.78 5.83 4.75
N ASP A 71 -28.08 5.57 5.01
CA ASP A 71 -28.66 4.23 5.05
C ASP A 71 -29.61 3.95 3.87
N MET A 72 -29.59 4.80 2.84
CA MET A 72 -30.47 4.70 1.68
C MET A 72 -29.69 4.21 0.45
N GLY A 73 -30.16 3.14 -0.19
CA GLY A 73 -29.76 2.79 -1.54
C GLY A 73 -30.65 3.50 -2.57
N ARG A 74 -30.36 3.26 -3.85
CA ARG A 74 -31.18 3.81 -4.97
C ARG A 74 -32.66 3.50 -4.81
N ARG A 75 -33.01 2.28 -4.37
CA ARG A 75 -34.42 1.86 -4.24
C ARG A 75 -35.13 2.68 -3.18
N GLU A 76 -34.52 2.85 -2.01
CA GLU A 76 -35.04 3.63 -0.90
C GLU A 76 -35.20 5.10 -1.29
N MET A 77 -34.20 5.68 -1.95
CA MET A 77 -34.25 7.08 -2.40
C MET A 77 -35.33 7.33 -3.46
N LEU A 78 -35.58 6.37 -4.35
CA LEU A 78 -36.68 6.46 -5.31
C LEU A 78 -38.04 6.39 -4.61
N GLN A 79 -38.18 5.55 -3.58
CA GLN A 79 -39.42 5.45 -2.79
C GLN A 79 -39.71 6.74 -2.01
N CYS A 80 -38.68 7.40 -1.50
CA CYS A 80 -38.79 8.67 -0.78
C CYS A 80 -38.71 9.91 -1.68
N ASN A 81 -38.66 9.73 -3.01
CA ASN A 81 -38.57 10.80 -4.00
C ASN A 81 -37.38 11.77 -3.78
N CYS A 82 -36.25 11.26 -3.29
CA CYS A 82 -35.04 12.05 -3.02
C CYS A 82 -33.84 11.65 -3.88
N TRP A 83 -34.00 10.72 -4.82
CA TRP A 83 -32.92 10.25 -5.71
C TRP A 83 -32.35 11.36 -6.60
N LEU A 84 -33.21 12.16 -7.21
CA LEU A 84 -32.76 13.28 -8.07
C LEU A 84 -32.01 14.33 -7.25
N GLU A 85 -32.53 14.67 -6.06
CA GLU A 85 -31.88 15.60 -5.13
C GLU A 85 -30.48 15.09 -4.75
N PHE A 86 -30.37 13.79 -4.41
CA PHE A 86 -29.10 13.15 -4.11
C PHE A 86 -28.13 13.22 -5.29
N GLN A 87 -28.56 12.82 -6.50
CA GLN A 87 -27.72 12.84 -7.70
C GLN A 87 -27.22 14.26 -8.01
N MET A 88 -28.05 15.28 -7.83
CA MET A 88 -27.65 16.66 -8.07
C MET A 88 -26.65 17.23 -7.05
N THR A 89 -26.32 16.48 -6.00
CA THR A 89 -25.13 16.76 -5.18
C THR A 89 -23.85 16.77 -6.02
N LYS A 90 -23.81 16.03 -7.14
CA LYS A 90 -22.72 16.09 -8.14
C LYS A 90 -22.48 17.51 -8.66
N ALA A 91 -23.54 18.23 -9.02
CA ALA A 91 -23.42 19.63 -9.43
C ALA A 91 -23.00 20.52 -8.25
N ARG A 92 -23.54 20.28 -7.04
CA ARG A 92 -23.19 21.07 -5.84
C ARG A 92 -21.72 20.94 -5.45
N VAL A 93 -21.11 19.76 -5.56
CA VAL A 93 -19.66 19.61 -5.25
C VAL A 93 -18.79 20.31 -6.30
N ILE A 94 -19.20 20.32 -7.56
CA ILE A 94 -18.53 21.10 -8.61
C ILE A 94 -18.63 22.59 -8.30
N GLU A 95 -19.82 23.09 -7.99
CA GLU A 95 -20.05 24.49 -7.61
C GLU A 95 -19.13 24.89 -6.46
N PHE A 96 -19.05 24.05 -5.42
CA PHE A 96 -18.20 24.30 -4.27
C PHE A 96 -16.71 24.35 -4.64
N ALA A 97 -16.21 23.38 -5.43
CA ALA A 97 -14.82 23.37 -5.89
C ALA A 97 -14.47 24.63 -6.69
N LEU A 98 -15.35 25.08 -7.59
CA LEU A 98 -15.15 26.26 -8.44
C LEU A 98 -15.20 27.61 -7.67
N GLN A 99 -15.54 27.61 -6.38
CA GLN A 99 -15.40 28.81 -5.56
C GLN A 99 -13.93 29.20 -5.38
N THR A 100 -13.05 28.21 -5.31
CA THR A 100 -11.60 28.40 -5.09
C THR A 100 -10.76 27.98 -6.29
N GLU A 101 -11.17 26.93 -6.99
CA GLU A 101 -10.39 26.31 -8.06
C GLU A 101 -10.75 26.87 -9.43
N ARG A 102 -9.79 26.82 -10.36
CA ARG A 102 -9.99 27.27 -11.75
C ARG A 102 -10.94 26.35 -12.52
N ASP A 103 -10.82 25.05 -12.29
CA ASP A 103 -11.57 24.00 -12.95
C ASP A 103 -11.58 22.74 -12.07
N THR A 104 -12.52 21.83 -12.30
CA THR A 104 -12.60 20.57 -11.55
C THR A 104 -13.09 19.42 -12.40
N LEU A 105 -12.64 18.21 -12.11
CA LEU A 105 -13.13 16.96 -12.69
C LEU A 105 -13.94 16.18 -11.64
N LEU A 106 -15.25 16.04 -11.88
CA LEU A 106 -16.13 15.15 -11.14
C LEU A 106 -15.85 13.70 -11.54
N LEU A 107 -15.75 12.82 -10.55
CA LEU A 107 -15.62 11.38 -10.69
C LEU A 107 -16.58 10.69 -9.70
N ASP A 108 -17.31 9.66 -10.15
CA ASP A 108 -18.06 8.78 -9.26
C ASP A 108 -17.11 7.96 -8.37
N SER A 109 -17.58 7.58 -7.18
CA SER A 109 -16.74 6.96 -6.15
C SER A 109 -16.26 5.55 -6.50
N ASP A 110 -16.88 4.88 -7.45
CA ASP A 110 -16.56 3.53 -7.95
C ASP A 110 -15.58 3.54 -9.15
N ILE A 111 -14.92 4.67 -9.38
CA ILE A 111 -13.85 4.81 -10.35
C ILE A 111 -12.49 4.44 -9.75
N ILE A 112 -11.70 3.63 -10.48
CA ILE A 112 -10.30 3.33 -10.18
C ILE A 112 -9.39 3.97 -11.23
N ILE A 113 -8.51 4.86 -10.79
CA ILE A 113 -7.51 5.52 -11.65
C ILE A 113 -6.39 4.54 -12.01
N THR A 114 -6.07 4.44 -13.30
CA THR A 114 -5.01 3.56 -13.83
C THR A 114 -3.93 4.31 -14.59
N GLY A 115 -4.10 5.63 -14.79
CA GLY A 115 -3.13 6.49 -15.46
C GLY A 115 -3.30 7.96 -15.10
N GLU A 116 -2.29 8.75 -15.43
CA GLU A 116 -2.31 10.21 -15.24
C GLU A 116 -3.33 10.88 -16.17
N ILE A 117 -4.10 11.82 -15.63
CA ILE A 117 -5.12 12.62 -16.33
C ILE A 117 -4.52 13.99 -16.61
N CYS A 118 -4.03 14.21 -17.83
CA CYS A 118 -3.22 15.37 -18.17
C CYS A 118 -3.53 15.96 -19.55
N ASP A 119 -4.72 15.67 -20.07
CA ASP A 119 -5.16 15.95 -21.43
C ASP A 119 -6.50 16.68 -21.51
N ILE A 120 -6.82 17.45 -20.47
CA ILE A 120 -7.96 18.38 -20.50
C ILE A 120 -7.73 19.43 -21.59
N ASP A 121 -8.73 19.60 -22.47
CA ASP A 121 -8.81 20.72 -23.40
C ASP A 121 -9.40 21.94 -22.68
N ASP A 122 -8.52 22.72 -22.04
CA ASP A 122 -8.91 23.90 -21.28
C ASP A 122 -9.37 25.09 -22.16
N THR A 123 -9.42 24.93 -23.49
CA THR A 123 -10.05 25.91 -24.39
C THR A 123 -11.58 25.82 -24.35
N LYS A 124 -12.13 24.71 -23.89
CA LYS A 124 -13.58 24.46 -23.76
C LYS A 124 -14.09 24.76 -22.36
N ASP A 125 -15.40 24.86 -22.24
CA ASP A 125 -16.09 25.09 -20.96
C ASP A 125 -16.45 23.78 -20.24
N LEU A 126 -16.59 22.70 -21.01
CA LEU A 126 -17.13 21.43 -20.56
C LEU A 126 -16.35 20.25 -21.17
N GLY A 127 -16.11 19.21 -20.37
CA GLY A 127 -15.54 17.94 -20.79
C GLY A 127 -16.46 16.81 -20.38
N VAL A 128 -16.88 15.97 -21.33
CA VAL A 128 -17.88 14.92 -21.12
C VAL A 128 -17.39 13.56 -21.63
N SER A 129 -17.89 12.49 -21.03
CA SER A 129 -17.50 11.13 -21.37
C SER A 129 -18.65 10.39 -22.06
N PRO A 130 -18.53 10.06 -23.36
CA PRO A 130 -19.48 9.17 -24.03
C PRO A 130 -19.54 7.79 -23.35
N GLN A 131 -20.70 7.13 -23.41
CA GLN A 131 -20.89 5.79 -22.81
C GLN A 131 -20.38 4.64 -23.70
N PHE A 132 -20.36 4.83 -25.03
CA PHE A 132 -20.01 3.80 -26.02
C PHE A 132 -20.91 2.55 -25.93
N ILE A 133 -22.23 2.77 -25.80
CA ILE A 133 -23.27 1.73 -25.78
C ILE A 133 -24.24 1.89 -26.97
N ARG A 134 -25.09 0.88 -27.21
CA ARG A 134 -26.09 0.87 -28.28
C ARG A 134 -27.09 2.02 -28.13
N GLN A 135 -27.58 2.51 -29.27
CA GLN A 135 -28.54 3.63 -29.33
C GLN A 135 -29.79 3.38 -28.46
N GLU A 136 -30.30 2.14 -28.41
CA GLU A 136 -31.47 1.78 -27.61
C GLU A 136 -31.33 2.05 -26.10
N PHE A 137 -30.09 2.07 -25.59
CA PHE A 137 -29.79 2.41 -24.20
C PHE A 137 -29.50 3.91 -24.06
N ILE A 138 -28.82 4.51 -25.05
CA ILE A 138 -28.61 5.97 -25.12
C ILE A 138 -29.94 6.72 -25.07
N ASP A 139 -30.94 6.25 -25.82
CA ASP A 139 -32.27 6.85 -25.86
C ASP A 139 -32.94 6.86 -24.47
N LYS A 140 -32.58 5.89 -23.61
CA LYS A 140 -33.11 5.76 -22.24
C LYS A 140 -32.30 6.54 -21.21
N THR A 141 -30.98 6.51 -21.29
CA THR A 141 -30.10 6.96 -20.20
C THR A 141 -29.26 8.19 -20.52
N GLY A 142 -29.27 8.66 -21.78
CA GLY A 142 -28.36 9.72 -22.24
C GLY A 142 -27.20 9.16 -23.06
N TYR A 143 -26.51 10.02 -23.80
CA TYR A 143 -25.31 9.70 -24.58
C TYR A 143 -24.05 9.68 -23.69
N TYR A 144 -23.94 10.67 -22.80
CA TYR A 144 -22.83 10.82 -21.86
C TYR A 144 -23.09 10.09 -20.53
N ASN A 145 -22.03 9.71 -19.82
CA ASN A 145 -22.11 9.08 -18.50
C ASN A 145 -22.10 10.14 -17.39
N GLY A 146 -22.99 9.99 -16.40
CA GLY A 146 -23.16 10.95 -15.30
C GLY A 146 -22.09 10.89 -14.21
N GLY A 147 -21.21 9.90 -14.26
CA GLY A 147 -20.13 9.71 -13.29
C GLY A 147 -18.82 10.39 -13.65
N MET A 148 -18.78 11.14 -14.77
CA MET A 148 -17.59 11.89 -15.16
C MET A 148 -17.98 13.18 -15.88
N LEU A 149 -17.57 14.32 -15.34
CA LEU A 149 -17.79 15.64 -15.95
C LEU A 149 -16.68 16.60 -15.52
N TRP A 150 -15.98 17.21 -16.48
CA TRP A 150 -15.04 18.30 -16.21
C TRP A 150 -15.67 19.64 -16.57
N THR A 151 -15.44 20.66 -15.77
CA THR A 151 -15.79 22.03 -16.17
C THR A 151 -14.93 23.08 -15.46
N LYS A 152 -14.74 24.21 -16.15
CA LYS A 152 -14.20 25.47 -15.60
C LYS A 152 -15.27 26.56 -15.47
N ASN A 153 -16.48 26.30 -15.98
CA ASN A 153 -17.54 27.30 -16.08
C ASN A 153 -18.46 27.22 -14.86
N LYS A 154 -18.59 28.33 -14.14
CA LYS A 154 -19.33 28.43 -12.88
C LYS A 154 -20.85 28.33 -13.04
N ASP A 155 -21.37 28.49 -14.26
CA ASP A 155 -22.80 28.41 -14.55
C ASP A 155 -23.26 26.96 -14.83
N VAL A 156 -22.33 26.06 -15.20
CA VAL A 156 -22.63 24.65 -15.52
C VAL A 156 -23.35 23.92 -14.39
N PRO A 157 -22.94 24.01 -13.11
CA PRO A 157 -23.67 23.37 -12.00
C PRO A 157 -25.15 23.77 -11.90
N ALA A 158 -25.44 25.07 -11.99
CA ALA A 158 -26.80 25.58 -11.85
C ALA A 158 -27.69 25.14 -13.02
N ASP A 159 -27.15 25.17 -14.24
CA ASP A 159 -27.87 24.64 -15.40
C ASP A 159 -28.06 23.14 -15.34
N TRP A 160 -27.08 22.38 -14.84
CA TRP A 160 -27.20 20.93 -14.73
C TRP A 160 -28.36 20.55 -13.82
N ILE A 161 -28.47 21.20 -12.66
CA ILE A 161 -29.60 21.04 -11.74
C ILE A 161 -30.92 21.33 -12.46
N LYS A 162 -31.00 22.44 -13.19
CA LYS A 162 -32.21 22.85 -13.91
C LYS A 162 -32.59 21.86 -15.02
N PHE A 163 -31.64 21.42 -15.84
CA PHE A 163 -31.91 20.47 -16.92
C PHE A 163 -32.31 19.09 -16.37
N ALA A 164 -31.79 18.71 -15.21
CA ALA A 164 -32.14 17.45 -14.55
C ALA A 164 -33.62 17.39 -14.10
N GLU A 165 -34.30 18.52 -13.90
CA GLU A 165 -35.73 18.58 -13.54
C GLU A 165 -36.65 17.99 -14.62
N THR A 166 -36.29 18.18 -15.89
CA THR A 166 -37.04 17.67 -17.05
C THR A 166 -36.34 16.50 -17.75
N SER A 167 -35.23 16.04 -17.19
CA SER A 167 -34.40 14.99 -17.79
C SER A 167 -35.11 13.64 -17.79
N ARG A 168 -34.98 12.94 -18.91
CA ARG A 168 -35.49 11.56 -19.05
C ARG A 168 -34.74 10.55 -18.19
N TYR A 169 -33.53 10.89 -17.73
CA TYR A 169 -32.72 10.04 -16.87
C TYR A 169 -31.87 10.87 -15.91
N PHE A 170 -32.55 11.50 -14.95
CA PHE A 170 -31.95 12.22 -13.82
C PHE A 170 -30.77 13.12 -14.23
N ASP A 171 -29.63 13.01 -13.56
CA ASP A 171 -28.40 13.75 -13.83
C ASP A 171 -27.80 13.42 -15.20
N GLN A 172 -27.82 12.15 -15.60
CA GLN A 172 -27.02 11.68 -16.74
C GLN A 172 -27.54 12.20 -18.10
N ALA A 173 -28.83 12.05 -18.39
CA ALA A 173 -29.35 12.50 -19.69
C ALA A 173 -29.34 14.04 -19.83
N ALA A 174 -29.39 14.77 -18.71
CA ALA A 174 -29.32 16.23 -18.68
C ALA A 174 -27.97 16.79 -19.17
N ILE A 175 -26.92 15.95 -19.25
CA ILE A 175 -25.62 16.36 -19.76
C ILE A 175 -25.71 16.71 -21.25
N GLU A 176 -26.62 16.11 -22.02
CA GLU A 176 -26.83 16.45 -23.43
C GLU A 176 -27.28 17.91 -23.61
N ASP A 177 -28.11 18.42 -22.69
CA ASP A 177 -28.55 19.81 -22.68
C ASP A 177 -27.38 20.76 -22.33
N LEU A 178 -26.47 20.34 -21.44
CA LEU A 178 -25.24 21.08 -21.17
C LEU A 178 -24.34 21.13 -22.41
N VAL A 179 -24.16 20.01 -23.10
CA VAL A 179 -23.38 19.91 -24.34
C VAL A 179 -23.95 20.79 -25.44
N ALA A 180 -25.28 20.89 -25.54
CA ALA A 180 -25.94 21.77 -26.48
C ALA A 180 -25.74 23.27 -26.14
N LYS A 181 -25.59 23.61 -24.86
CA LYS A 181 -25.43 24.99 -24.37
C LYS A 181 -23.98 25.48 -24.37
N TYR A 182 -23.02 24.62 -24.03
CA TYR A 182 -21.64 25.00 -23.74
C TYR A 182 -20.63 24.48 -24.78
N SER A 183 -19.52 25.21 -24.93
CA SER A 183 -18.39 24.70 -25.72
C SER A 183 -17.79 23.48 -25.00
N HIS A 184 -17.63 22.37 -25.71
CA HIS A 184 -17.22 21.11 -25.08
C HIS A 184 -16.14 20.36 -25.86
N PHE A 185 -15.52 19.41 -25.18
CA PHE A 185 -14.76 18.31 -25.76
C PHE A 185 -15.26 16.97 -25.19
N GLU A 186 -14.95 15.89 -25.88
CA GLU A 186 -15.25 14.53 -25.43
C GLU A 186 -13.95 13.84 -25.00
N PHE A 187 -13.99 13.16 -23.85
CA PHE A 187 -12.95 12.23 -23.47
C PHE A 187 -12.99 11.00 -24.39
N ASP A 188 -11.82 10.48 -24.75
CA ASP A 188 -11.74 9.31 -25.62
C ASP A 188 -12.14 8.01 -24.91
N GLU A 189 -12.16 6.91 -25.66
CA GLU A 189 -12.57 5.59 -25.16
C GLU A 189 -11.69 5.02 -24.05
N THR A 190 -10.50 5.56 -23.78
CA THR A 190 -9.63 5.11 -22.68
C THR A 190 -10.00 5.69 -21.32
N TYR A 191 -10.86 6.70 -21.32
CA TYR A 191 -11.49 7.26 -20.14
C TYR A 191 -12.77 6.51 -19.82
N ASN A 192 -13.06 6.41 -18.52
CA ASN A 192 -14.35 5.97 -18.02
C ASN A 192 -14.80 4.65 -18.67
N ILE A 193 -13.90 3.66 -18.72
CA ILE A 193 -14.20 2.35 -19.29
C ILE A 193 -15.15 1.64 -18.35
N GLN A 194 -16.41 1.59 -18.75
CA GLN A 194 -17.52 1.08 -17.96
C GLN A 194 -17.80 -0.39 -18.24
N CYS A 195 -18.22 -1.11 -17.20
CA CYS A 195 -18.68 -2.50 -17.29
C CYS A 195 -19.78 -2.71 -18.35
N TRP A 196 -20.66 -1.73 -18.55
CA TRP A 196 -21.74 -1.78 -19.53
C TRP A 196 -21.25 -1.84 -20.97
N ARG A 197 -20.03 -1.42 -21.29
CA ARG A 197 -19.49 -1.56 -22.65
C ARG A 197 -19.37 -3.01 -23.07
N LEU A 198 -19.18 -3.93 -22.13
CA LEU A 198 -19.08 -5.36 -22.42
C LEU A 198 -20.42 -5.95 -22.89
N THR A 199 -21.54 -5.47 -22.37
CA THR A 199 -22.87 -6.09 -22.59
C THR A 199 -23.81 -5.24 -23.46
N LEU A 200 -23.60 -3.93 -23.47
CA LEU A 200 -24.51 -2.97 -24.11
C LEU A 200 -23.92 -2.29 -25.34
N SER A 201 -22.63 -2.49 -25.67
CA SER A 201 -22.02 -1.88 -26.86
C SER A 201 -22.50 -2.50 -28.18
N ASN A 202 -22.15 -1.84 -29.29
CA ASN A 202 -22.38 -2.36 -30.64
C ASN A 202 -21.43 -3.52 -30.98
N GLU A 203 -20.26 -3.54 -30.35
CA GLU A 203 -19.25 -4.59 -30.51
C GLU A 203 -19.67 -5.82 -29.66
N PRO A 204 -19.47 -7.05 -30.14
CA PRO A 204 -19.64 -8.24 -29.31
C PRO A 204 -18.73 -8.21 -28.07
N ALA A 205 -19.17 -8.82 -26.97
CA ALA A 205 -18.41 -8.87 -25.72
C ALA A 205 -16.97 -9.41 -25.90
N GLU A 206 -16.79 -10.39 -26.79
CA GLU A 206 -15.48 -10.95 -27.14
C GLU A 206 -14.55 -9.91 -27.81
N GLU A 207 -15.09 -9.07 -28.69
CA GLU A 207 -14.32 -8.00 -29.34
C GLU A 207 -13.91 -6.93 -28.33
N ILE A 208 -14.83 -6.52 -27.45
CA ILE A 208 -14.54 -5.61 -26.35
C ILE A 208 -13.44 -6.18 -25.43
N ALA A 209 -13.49 -7.48 -25.11
CA ALA A 209 -12.46 -8.15 -24.32
C ALA A 209 -11.10 -8.17 -25.05
N ASN A 210 -11.10 -8.46 -26.36
CA ASN A 210 -9.90 -8.50 -27.19
C ASN A 210 -9.25 -7.12 -27.41
N ASN A 211 -10.00 -6.03 -27.18
CA ASN A 211 -9.45 -4.68 -27.19
C ASN A 211 -8.54 -4.40 -25.98
N PHE A 212 -8.62 -5.19 -24.91
CA PHE A 212 -7.69 -5.09 -23.78
C PHE A 212 -6.35 -5.75 -24.11
N SER A 213 -5.27 -5.09 -23.70
CA SER A 213 -3.93 -5.68 -23.72
C SER A 213 -3.09 -5.14 -22.57
N ALA A 214 -2.00 -5.83 -22.24
CA ALA A 214 -1.17 -5.52 -21.09
C ALA A 214 0.31 -5.58 -21.46
N ASN A 215 1.13 -4.74 -20.82
CA ASN A 215 2.58 -4.73 -20.99
C ASN A 215 3.24 -4.82 -19.61
N SER A 216 3.91 -5.95 -19.34
CA SER A 216 4.56 -6.25 -18.07
C SER A 216 5.85 -5.44 -17.80
N GLU A 217 6.49 -4.92 -18.85
CA GLU A 217 7.69 -4.07 -18.72
C GLU A 217 7.33 -2.66 -18.25
N THR A 218 6.21 -2.14 -18.76
CA THR A 218 5.73 -0.78 -18.45
C THR A 218 4.75 -0.73 -17.28
N GLY A 219 4.14 -1.86 -16.91
CA GLY A 219 3.07 -1.90 -15.90
C GLY A 219 1.71 -1.41 -16.41
N LEU A 220 1.58 -1.12 -17.70
CA LEU A 220 0.40 -0.47 -18.28
C LEU A 220 -0.57 -1.48 -18.88
N VAL A 221 -1.86 -1.14 -18.77
CA VAL A 221 -2.97 -1.81 -19.46
C VAL A 221 -3.51 -0.84 -20.51
N TYR A 222 -3.88 -1.38 -21.66
CA TYR A 222 -4.32 -0.65 -22.83
C TYR A 222 -5.72 -1.09 -23.24
N TYR A 223 -6.45 -0.17 -23.84
CA TYR A 223 -7.68 -0.44 -24.57
C TYR A 223 -7.52 0.12 -25.99
N LYS A 224 -7.71 -0.71 -27.02
CA LYS A 224 -7.47 -0.34 -28.44
C LYS A 224 -6.09 0.33 -28.64
N CYS A 225 -5.05 -0.29 -28.08
CA CYS A 225 -3.64 0.16 -28.12
C CYS A 225 -3.33 1.49 -27.42
N HIS A 226 -4.26 2.08 -26.68
CA HIS A 226 -4.04 3.31 -25.92
C HIS A 226 -4.09 3.01 -24.41
N PRO A 227 -3.21 3.60 -23.58
CA PRO A 227 -3.19 3.35 -22.14
C PRO A 227 -4.53 3.73 -21.48
N ILE A 228 -5.07 2.83 -20.66
CA ILE A 228 -6.31 3.08 -19.93
C ILE A 228 -6.06 4.12 -18.85
N LYS A 229 -6.95 5.11 -18.76
CA LYS A 229 -6.86 6.20 -17.80
C LYS A 229 -7.57 5.89 -16.51
N PHE A 230 -8.77 5.30 -16.59
CA PHE A 230 -9.46 4.73 -15.44
C PHE A 230 -10.62 3.82 -15.83
N ILE A 231 -10.98 2.95 -14.87
CA ILE A 231 -12.05 1.96 -14.96
C ILE A 231 -13.22 2.41 -14.07
N HIS A 232 -14.46 2.22 -14.54
CA HIS A 232 -15.68 2.56 -13.81
C HIS A 232 -16.54 1.29 -13.64
N THR A 233 -16.55 0.72 -12.44
CA THR A 233 -17.27 -0.52 -12.15
C THR A 233 -17.44 -0.76 -10.66
N HIS A 234 -18.53 -1.44 -10.29
CA HIS A 234 -18.70 -1.99 -8.95
C HIS A 234 -18.02 -3.37 -8.87
N PHE A 235 -16.85 -3.44 -8.25
CA PHE A 235 -16.08 -4.69 -8.11
C PHE A 235 -16.75 -5.76 -7.22
N ASN A 236 -17.72 -5.37 -6.39
CA ASN A 236 -18.48 -6.27 -5.51
C ASN A 236 -19.87 -6.63 -6.08
N ASP A 237 -20.17 -6.26 -7.33
CA ASP A 237 -21.42 -6.60 -7.99
C ASP A 237 -21.21 -7.75 -8.98
N GLY A 238 -21.76 -8.92 -8.66
CA GLY A 238 -21.60 -10.14 -9.46
C GLY A 238 -22.13 -10.03 -10.90
N ARG A 239 -22.94 -9.01 -11.21
CA ARG A 239 -23.37 -8.75 -12.61
C ARG A 239 -22.21 -8.31 -13.51
N PHE A 240 -21.11 -7.84 -12.93
CA PHE A 240 -19.96 -7.30 -13.65
C PHE A 240 -18.72 -8.19 -13.54
N ASP A 241 -18.85 -9.41 -13.03
CA ASP A 241 -17.71 -10.33 -12.82
C ASP A 241 -16.91 -10.56 -14.11
N ASP A 242 -17.56 -10.75 -15.26
CA ASP A 242 -16.87 -10.95 -16.54
C ASP A 242 -15.97 -9.76 -16.90
N PHE A 243 -16.50 -8.54 -16.77
CA PHE A 243 -15.74 -7.31 -17.03
C PHE A 243 -14.61 -7.12 -16.00
N ASN A 244 -14.92 -7.29 -14.71
CA ASN A 244 -13.97 -7.15 -13.62
C ASN A 244 -12.82 -8.16 -13.77
N ASN A 245 -13.12 -9.39 -14.19
CA ASN A 245 -12.12 -10.42 -14.46
C ASN A 245 -11.22 -10.03 -15.64
N ILE A 246 -11.75 -9.50 -16.74
CA ILE A 246 -10.93 -9.01 -17.86
C ILE A 246 -9.93 -7.95 -17.38
N VAL A 247 -10.40 -6.97 -16.60
CA VAL A 247 -9.56 -5.91 -16.04
C VAL A 247 -8.49 -6.49 -15.10
N ILE A 248 -8.87 -7.34 -14.15
CA ILE A 248 -7.96 -7.94 -13.18
C ILE A 248 -6.90 -8.81 -13.87
N GLN A 249 -7.28 -9.64 -14.84
CA GLN A 249 -6.32 -10.48 -15.57
C GLN A 249 -5.30 -9.64 -16.33
N ASN A 250 -5.73 -8.56 -17.00
CA ASN A 250 -4.80 -7.66 -17.67
C ASN A 250 -3.86 -6.94 -16.69
N LEU A 251 -4.35 -6.54 -15.51
CA LEU A 251 -3.50 -5.96 -14.47
C LEU A 251 -2.49 -6.97 -13.89
N ILE A 252 -2.87 -8.25 -13.77
CA ILE A 252 -1.97 -9.35 -13.38
C ILE A 252 -0.88 -9.54 -14.44
N ILE A 253 -1.25 -9.62 -15.72
CA ILE A 253 -0.30 -9.74 -16.84
C ILE A 253 0.65 -8.53 -16.86
N ALA A 254 0.13 -7.32 -16.66
CA ALA A 254 0.91 -6.10 -16.56
C ALA A 254 1.80 -6.03 -15.30
N LYS A 255 1.63 -6.95 -14.33
CA LYS A 255 2.27 -6.89 -13.00
C LYS A 255 2.00 -5.56 -12.27
N ASN A 256 0.81 -4.97 -12.48
CA ASN A 256 0.41 -3.70 -11.87
C ASN A 256 -0.06 -3.91 -10.41
N TYR A 257 0.89 -4.23 -9.53
CA TYR A 257 0.63 -4.56 -8.14
C TYR A 257 -0.07 -3.43 -7.37
N LYS A 258 0.23 -2.16 -7.68
CA LYS A 258 -0.35 -1.00 -7.00
C LYS A 258 -1.87 -0.97 -7.18
N ILE A 259 -2.33 -1.04 -8.43
CA ILE A 259 -3.76 -0.99 -8.72
C ILE A 259 -4.47 -2.29 -8.34
N LEU A 260 -3.84 -3.44 -8.53
CA LEU A 260 -4.39 -4.72 -8.06
C LEU A 260 -4.66 -4.69 -6.56
N THR A 261 -3.69 -4.26 -5.75
CA THR A 261 -3.83 -4.21 -4.30
C THR A 261 -4.88 -3.18 -3.87
N VAL A 262 -5.04 -2.06 -4.59
CA VAL A 262 -6.17 -1.11 -4.38
C VAL A 262 -7.52 -1.76 -4.71
N ILE A 263 -7.67 -2.45 -5.84
CA ILE A 263 -8.92 -3.14 -6.21
C ILE A 263 -9.29 -4.17 -5.15
N PHE A 264 -8.33 -4.99 -4.70
CA PHE A 264 -8.61 -6.00 -3.68
C PHE A 264 -8.85 -5.40 -2.29
N ARG A 265 -8.38 -4.16 -2.03
CA ARG A 265 -8.77 -3.38 -0.84
C ARG A 265 -10.24 -2.94 -0.90
N VAL A 266 -10.76 -2.62 -2.10
CA VAL A 266 -12.19 -2.34 -2.33
C VAL A 266 -13.02 -3.61 -2.18
N VAL A 267 -12.63 -4.70 -2.86
CA VAL A 267 -13.33 -5.99 -2.84
C VAL A 267 -13.46 -6.51 -1.41
N ASN A 268 -12.34 -6.61 -0.69
CA ASN A 268 -12.32 -7.17 0.66
C ASN A 268 -12.75 -6.19 1.75
N ARG A 269 -12.86 -4.89 1.42
CA ARG A 269 -13.07 -3.78 2.36
C ARG A 269 -12.02 -3.66 3.47
N MET A 270 -10.93 -4.42 3.36
CA MET A 270 -9.77 -4.47 4.25
C MET A 270 -8.53 -4.88 3.47
N TRP A 271 -7.35 -4.61 4.01
CA TRP A 271 -6.11 -5.20 3.57
C TRP A 271 -5.99 -6.61 4.12
N VAL A 272 -5.83 -7.60 3.25
CA VAL A 272 -5.79 -9.01 3.67
C VAL A 272 -4.36 -9.52 3.60
N LEU A 273 -3.84 -9.96 4.74
CA LEU A 273 -2.54 -10.61 4.88
C LEU A 273 -2.73 -12.12 5.04
N THR A 274 -2.19 -12.89 4.11
CA THR A 274 -2.22 -14.34 4.18
C THR A 274 -0.94 -14.86 4.84
N VAL A 275 -1.10 -15.71 5.85
CA VAL A 275 -0.02 -16.39 6.56
C VAL A 275 -0.21 -17.91 6.44
N PRO A 276 0.82 -18.71 6.14
CA PRO A 276 0.69 -20.16 6.08
C PRO A 276 0.28 -20.76 7.42
N LYS A 277 -0.80 -21.53 7.42
CA LYS A 277 -1.28 -22.28 8.59
C LYS A 277 -0.26 -23.35 8.94
N GLN A 278 0.06 -23.49 10.22
CA GLN A 278 0.99 -24.52 10.72
C GLN A 278 0.23 -25.52 11.62
N PRO A 279 0.71 -26.76 11.76
CA PRO A 279 1.96 -27.30 11.19
C PRO A 279 1.86 -27.63 9.70
N MET A 280 2.94 -27.36 8.94
CA MET A 280 3.16 -27.91 7.61
C MET A 280 4.33 -28.90 7.60
N VAL A 281 4.38 -29.74 6.58
CA VAL A 281 5.49 -30.69 6.34
C VAL A 281 6.53 -30.11 5.37
N GLY A 282 7.73 -30.71 5.34
CA GLY A 282 8.78 -30.32 4.40
C GLY A 282 9.23 -28.86 4.53
N TRP A 283 9.42 -28.20 3.39
CA TRP A 283 9.86 -26.80 3.30
C TRP A 283 8.86 -25.80 3.89
N GLY A 284 7.57 -26.15 3.98
CA GLY A 284 6.55 -25.29 4.59
C GLY A 284 6.63 -25.19 6.12
N LYS A 285 7.37 -26.09 6.77
CA LYS A 285 7.44 -26.15 8.24
C LYS A 285 8.00 -24.86 8.83
N HIS A 286 7.28 -24.28 9.77
CA HIS A 286 7.67 -23.04 10.45
C HIS A 286 7.18 -23.00 11.91
N LYS A 287 7.89 -22.27 12.78
CA LYS A 287 7.56 -22.16 14.23
C LYS A 287 6.48 -21.10 14.53
N ASN A 288 5.97 -20.41 13.52
CA ASN A 288 5.10 -19.22 13.65
C ASN A 288 5.66 -18.15 14.61
N ASP A 289 6.98 -18.00 14.63
CA ASP A 289 7.64 -16.86 15.25
C ASP A 289 8.04 -15.83 14.19
N SER A 290 8.88 -14.85 14.55
CA SER A 290 9.45 -13.90 13.61
C SER A 290 8.36 -13.07 12.90
N TYR A 291 8.43 -12.86 11.57
CA TYR A 291 7.43 -12.09 10.83
C TYR A 291 6.01 -12.56 11.11
N ARG A 292 5.76 -13.87 11.26
CA ARG A 292 4.39 -14.41 11.37
C ARG A 292 3.65 -14.00 12.64
N GLU A 293 4.35 -13.42 13.62
CA GLU A 293 3.74 -12.74 14.77
C GLU A 293 3.27 -11.30 14.44
N LEU A 294 3.92 -10.62 13.49
CA LEU A 294 3.65 -9.22 13.14
C LEU A 294 2.27 -9.00 12.49
N PRO A 295 1.79 -9.77 11.49
CA PRO A 295 0.45 -9.59 10.92
C PRO A 295 -0.65 -9.60 11.99
N ILE A 296 -0.52 -10.45 13.02
CA ILE A 296 -1.47 -10.50 14.13
C ILE A 296 -1.45 -9.18 14.90
N LEU A 297 -0.26 -8.67 15.23
CA LEU A 297 -0.11 -7.37 15.89
C LEU A 297 -0.62 -6.22 15.00
N MET A 298 -0.33 -6.22 13.71
CA MET A 298 -0.82 -5.22 12.74
C MET A 298 -2.36 -5.19 12.71
N LYS A 299 -3.01 -6.35 12.62
CA LYS A 299 -4.48 -6.46 12.71
C LYS A 299 -5.03 -5.93 14.03
N LEU A 300 -4.36 -6.18 15.15
CA LEU A 300 -4.80 -5.64 16.45
C LEU A 300 -4.67 -4.11 16.55
N LYS A 301 -3.82 -3.49 15.72
CA LYS A 301 -3.55 -2.05 15.74
C LYS A 301 -4.29 -1.26 14.65
N ASN A 302 -4.75 -1.93 13.60
CA ASN A 302 -5.33 -1.29 12.42
C ASN A 302 -6.69 -1.93 12.11
N LYS A 303 -7.75 -1.13 12.10
CA LYS A 303 -9.13 -1.60 11.91
C LYS A 303 -9.39 -2.16 10.50
N ASP A 304 -8.58 -1.75 9.53
CA ASP A 304 -8.72 -2.11 8.13
C ASP A 304 -7.70 -3.15 7.66
N VAL A 305 -7.11 -3.90 8.59
CA VAL A 305 -6.21 -5.03 8.30
C VAL A 305 -6.83 -6.32 8.81
N ASP A 306 -6.85 -7.32 7.96
CA ASP A 306 -7.24 -8.69 8.30
C ASP A 306 -6.10 -9.67 8.04
N VAL A 307 -6.14 -10.80 8.75
CA VAL A 307 -5.18 -11.89 8.62
C VAL A 307 -5.91 -13.19 8.35
N GLN A 308 -5.57 -13.82 7.25
CA GLN A 308 -6.10 -15.12 6.85
C GLN A 308 -5.01 -16.17 6.91
N TYR A 309 -5.38 -17.39 7.29
CA TYR A 309 -4.47 -18.53 7.32
C TYR A 309 -4.75 -19.45 6.15
N SER A 310 -3.71 -19.80 5.40
CA SER A 310 -3.85 -20.69 4.22
C SER A 310 -3.11 -22.01 4.43
N GLU A 311 -3.73 -23.10 3.99
CA GLU A 311 -3.14 -24.43 3.95
C GLU A 311 -2.46 -24.73 2.61
N THR A 312 -2.66 -23.86 1.60
CA THR A 312 -2.25 -24.11 0.21
C THR A 312 -0.97 -23.40 -0.22
N THR A 313 -0.41 -22.52 0.62
CA THR A 313 0.82 -21.78 0.34
C THR A 313 1.81 -21.93 1.48
N ILE A 314 3.11 -21.96 1.17
CA ILE A 314 4.18 -21.91 2.18
C ILE A 314 4.68 -20.48 2.46
N HIS A 315 4.17 -19.49 1.71
CA HIS A 315 4.60 -18.10 1.72
C HIS A 315 3.58 -17.15 2.35
N CYS A 316 4.05 -15.97 2.78
CA CYS A 316 3.15 -14.90 3.23
C CYS A 316 2.80 -13.98 2.07
N TRP A 317 1.55 -13.50 2.00
CA TRP A 317 1.07 -12.68 0.89
C TRP A 317 0.26 -11.47 1.35
N LEU A 318 0.40 -10.35 0.65
CA LEU A 318 -0.59 -9.28 0.65
C LEU A 318 -1.44 -9.46 -0.62
N THR A 319 -2.75 -9.59 -0.43
CA THR A 319 -3.70 -9.85 -1.51
C THR A 319 -3.64 -8.75 -2.59
N PRO A 320 -3.71 -9.10 -3.89
CA PRO A 320 -3.86 -10.47 -4.40
C PRO A 320 -2.56 -11.24 -4.56
N ASN A 321 -1.44 -10.57 -4.87
CA ASN A 321 -0.23 -11.26 -5.34
C ASN A 321 1.08 -10.52 -5.04
N ILE A 322 1.17 -9.84 -3.90
CA ILE A 322 2.43 -9.31 -3.39
C ILE A 322 3.04 -10.32 -2.42
N LEU A 323 4.17 -10.92 -2.80
CA LEU A 323 4.88 -11.89 -1.98
C LEU A 323 5.66 -11.17 -0.86
N MET A 324 5.34 -11.49 0.39
CA MET A 324 6.02 -10.99 1.58
C MET A 324 7.03 -12.04 2.06
N TYR A 325 8.24 -12.01 1.51
CA TYR A 325 9.20 -13.10 1.67
C TYR A 325 9.83 -13.11 3.07
N ASP A 326 9.38 -14.06 3.92
CA ASP A 326 9.73 -14.16 5.34
C ASP A 326 10.88 -15.13 5.68
N ARG A 327 11.57 -15.65 4.67
CA ARG A 327 12.56 -16.72 4.79
C ARG A 327 14.00 -16.21 4.78
N PRO A 328 14.94 -16.92 5.42
CA PRO A 328 16.32 -16.46 5.60
C PRO A 328 17.17 -16.49 4.31
N THR A 329 16.89 -17.41 3.39
CA THR A 329 17.60 -17.58 2.11
C THR A 329 16.59 -17.88 1.00
N LEU A 330 17.02 -17.83 -0.26
CA LEU A 330 16.19 -18.11 -1.45
C LEU A 330 15.85 -19.60 -1.66
N GLU A 331 16.15 -20.49 -0.70
CA GLU A 331 15.92 -21.93 -0.83
C GLU A 331 14.44 -22.33 -0.78
N TRP A 332 13.60 -21.47 -0.19
CA TRP A 332 12.15 -21.72 -0.04
C TRP A 332 11.33 -21.26 -1.24
N LEU A 333 11.94 -20.57 -2.20
CA LEU A 333 11.23 -20.15 -3.40
C LEU A 333 10.88 -21.37 -4.25
N ASP A 334 9.60 -21.49 -4.57
CA ASP A 334 9.00 -22.51 -5.41
C ASP A 334 8.20 -21.84 -6.54
N ALA A 335 7.42 -22.62 -7.30
CA ALA A 335 6.67 -22.12 -8.45
C ALA A 335 5.59 -21.08 -8.09
N GLU A 336 5.17 -20.96 -6.80
CA GLU A 336 4.14 -20.00 -6.41
C GLU A 336 4.55 -18.55 -6.71
N VAL A 337 5.85 -18.27 -6.67
CA VAL A 337 6.43 -16.95 -6.91
C VAL A 337 6.17 -16.43 -8.33
N GLU A 338 5.92 -17.29 -9.32
CA GLU A 338 5.61 -16.87 -10.69
C GLU A 338 4.31 -16.05 -10.76
N ASN A 339 3.42 -16.23 -9.78
CA ASN A 339 2.18 -15.47 -9.65
C ASN A 339 2.39 -14.07 -9.04
N ALA A 340 3.58 -13.79 -8.50
CA ALA A 340 3.86 -12.54 -7.80
C ALA A 340 4.05 -11.37 -8.77
N SER A 341 3.33 -10.28 -8.52
CA SER A 341 3.52 -9.00 -9.21
C SER A 341 4.64 -8.17 -8.57
N LEU A 342 4.91 -8.40 -7.28
CA LEU A 342 5.98 -7.80 -6.49
C LEU A 342 6.47 -8.79 -5.43
N ILE A 343 7.78 -8.84 -5.22
CA ILE A 343 8.40 -9.54 -4.09
C ILE A 343 8.99 -8.52 -3.12
N LEU A 344 8.52 -8.55 -1.88
CA LEU A 344 9.07 -7.80 -0.76
C LEU A 344 10.07 -8.67 0.00
N MET A 345 11.35 -8.35 -0.13
CA MET A 345 12.45 -9.17 0.38
C MET A 345 12.81 -8.80 1.81
N GLY A 346 12.37 -9.61 2.79
CA GLY A 346 12.61 -9.37 4.21
C GLY A 346 14.06 -9.65 4.63
N ASN A 347 14.56 -10.85 4.34
CA ASN A 347 15.97 -11.23 4.52
C ASN A 347 16.66 -11.43 3.16
N GLY A 348 17.96 -11.13 3.08
CA GLY A 348 18.71 -11.10 1.83
C GLY A 348 19.00 -9.68 1.33
N ASP A 349 19.75 -9.62 0.24
CA ASP A 349 19.98 -8.42 -0.55
C ASP A 349 19.25 -8.57 -1.89
N VAL A 350 18.46 -7.57 -2.29
CA VAL A 350 17.81 -7.57 -3.62
C VAL A 350 18.82 -7.62 -4.77
N LYS A 351 20.07 -7.20 -4.53
CA LYS A 351 21.18 -7.28 -5.48
C LYS A 351 21.71 -8.72 -5.63
N ASP A 352 21.50 -9.59 -4.63
CA ASP A 352 21.95 -10.97 -4.65
C ASP A 352 21.03 -11.84 -5.53
N LYS A 353 21.30 -11.85 -6.84
CA LYS A 353 20.90 -12.87 -7.83
C LYS A 353 19.43 -13.36 -7.80
N ILE A 354 18.47 -12.52 -7.43
CA ILE A 354 17.03 -12.81 -7.66
C ILE A 354 16.76 -13.05 -9.15
N LYS A 355 17.54 -12.41 -10.04
CA LYS A 355 17.46 -12.59 -11.51
C LYS A 355 17.72 -14.02 -12.01
N ILE A 356 18.39 -14.90 -11.25
CA ILE A 356 18.85 -16.20 -11.78
C ILE A 356 17.84 -17.34 -11.56
N LYS A 357 16.96 -17.25 -10.56
CA LYS A 357 16.03 -18.34 -10.23
C LYS A 357 14.56 -18.09 -10.60
N ILE A 358 14.17 -16.85 -10.86
CA ILE A 358 12.74 -16.47 -10.88
C ILE A 358 12.33 -15.57 -12.05
N GLY A 359 13.22 -15.37 -13.03
CA GLY A 359 12.98 -14.41 -14.11
C GLY A 359 13.01 -12.95 -13.62
N GLU A 360 12.58 -12.03 -14.48
CA GLU A 360 12.48 -10.60 -14.18
C GLU A 360 11.22 -10.28 -13.36
N ILE A 361 11.19 -10.73 -12.09
CA ILE A 361 10.17 -10.30 -11.13
C ILE A 361 10.66 -9.07 -10.38
N ASN A 362 9.79 -8.09 -10.23
CA ASN A 362 10.05 -6.89 -9.46
C ASN A 362 10.27 -7.27 -7.99
N ALA A 363 11.46 -7.03 -7.47
CA ALA A 363 11.81 -7.29 -6.08
C ALA A 363 12.28 -5.99 -5.42
N LYS A 364 11.68 -5.65 -4.28
CA LYS A 364 12.03 -4.48 -3.48
C LYS A 364 12.54 -4.90 -2.10
N PRO A 365 13.51 -4.15 -1.51
CA PRO A 365 13.81 -4.27 -0.10
C PRO A 365 12.56 -4.09 0.75
N TRP A 366 12.49 -4.81 1.86
CA TRP A 366 11.35 -4.75 2.77
C TRP A 366 11.79 -4.51 4.22
N ILE A 367 10.84 -4.61 5.15
CA ILE A 367 11.12 -4.56 6.58
C ILE A 367 11.81 -5.83 7.05
N PHE A 368 12.36 -5.79 8.26
CA PHE A 368 12.87 -6.96 8.96
C PHE A 368 12.41 -6.96 10.42
N TRP A 369 12.44 -8.11 11.08
CA TRP A 369 11.68 -8.32 12.32
C TRP A 369 12.47 -9.02 13.42
N PRO A 370 12.12 -8.77 14.70
CA PRO A 370 12.59 -9.53 15.84
C PRO A 370 12.24 -11.00 15.73
N ARG A 371 12.90 -11.85 16.52
CA ARG A 371 12.54 -13.27 16.59
C ARG A 371 11.20 -13.48 17.30
N LYS A 372 10.87 -12.65 18.30
CA LYS A 372 9.61 -12.67 19.05
C LYS A 372 8.99 -11.27 19.16
N PRO A 373 8.40 -10.72 18.08
CA PRO A 373 7.81 -9.38 18.08
C PRO A 373 6.82 -9.15 19.22
N MET A 374 5.93 -10.11 19.52
CA MET A 374 4.93 -9.93 20.60
C MET A 374 5.57 -9.77 21.97
N LEU A 375 6.62 -10.55 22.25
CA LEU A 375 7.35 -10.47 23.52
C LEU A 375 8.16 -9.18 23.60
N LEU A 376 8.84 -8.79 22.52
CA LEU A 376 9.61 -7.55 22.46
C LEU A 376 8.73 -6.33 22.73
N GLU A 377 7.57 -6.22 22.06
CA GLU A 377 6.65 -5.10 22.29
C GLU A 377 6.07 -5.09 23.71
N LYS A 378 5.82 -6.28 24.29
CA LYS A 378 5.41 -6.40 25.69
C LYS A 378 6.48 -5.89 26.65
N ILE A 379 7.75 -6.21 26.40
CA ILE A 379 8.89 -5.73 27.20
C ILE A 379 9.05 -4.22 27.04
N LEU A 380 9.00 -3.69 25.81
CA LEU A 380 9.07 -2.25 25.56
C LEU A 380 7.95 -1.49 26.28
N LYS A 381 6.72 -2.00 26.23
CA LYS A 381 5.58 -1.37 26.91
C LYS A 381 5.76 -1.34 28.44
N ARG A 382 6.40 -2.37 29.02
CA ARG A 382 6.58 -2.50 30.47
C ARG A 382 7.79 -1.74 30.99
N ASN A 383 8.89 -1.75 30.25
CA ASN A 383 10.20 -1.35 30.73
C ASN A 383 10.79 -0.15 29.97
N GLY A 384 10.26 0.21 28.79
CA GLY A 384 10.84 1.24 27.95
C GLY A 384 12.29 0.95 27.54
N ILE A 385 13.01 2.00 27.14
CA ILE A 385 14.45 1.98 26.87
C ILE A 385 15.23 2.57 28.06
N LEU A 386 16.55 2.36 28.10
CA LEU A 386 17.43 2.93 29.11
C LEU A 386 18.24 4.12 28.58
N LEU A 387 18.51 5.08 29.46
CA LEU A 387 19.48 6.16 29.24
C LEU A 387 20.91 5.62 29.20
N TYR A 388 21.87 6.46 28.83
CA TYR A 388 23.27 6.06 28.67
C TYR A 388 23.89 5.58 29.99
N GLU A 389 23.65 6.30 31.07
CA GLU A 389 24.16 6.07 32.41
C GLU A 389 23.58 4.80 33.07
N ASP A 390 22.35 4.41 32.69
CA ASP A 390 21.67 3.24 33.23
C ASP A 390 22.10 1.93 32.53
N ARG A 391 22.87 2.03 31.44
CA ARG A 391 23.38 0.87 30.69
C ARG A 391 24.68 0.39 31.30
N THR A 392 24.58 -0.73 32.01
CA THR A 392 25.67 -1.32 32.79
C THR A 392 26.67 -2.14 31.98
N VAL A 393 26.39 -2.41 30.70
CA VAL A 393 27.28 -3.18 29.81
C VAL A 393 27.67 -2.30 28.63
N GLU A 394 28.97 -2.18 28.33
CA GLU A 394 29.45 -1.42 27.17
C GLU A 394 29.08 -2.12 25.87
N SER A 395 29.44 -3.39 25.71
CA SER A 395 29.23 -4.14 24.47
C SER A 395 28.77 -5.58 24.72
N ILE A 396 27.78 -6.04 23.95
CA ILE A 396 27.20 -7.38 24.11
C ILE A 396 27.12 -8.18 22.81
N PHE A 397 27.30 -9.50 22.92
CA PHE A 397 26.94 -10.47 21.90
C PHE A 397 26.33 -11.70 22.55
N ILE A 398 25.09 -12.02 22.19
CA ILE A 398 24.45 -13.29 22.55
C ILE A 398 24.00 -13.97 21.27
N GLY A 399 24.59 -15.12 20.94
CA GLY A 399 24.32 -15.87 19.72
C GLY A 399 24.35 -17.38 19.92
N ASN A 400 23.79 -18.10 18.95
CA ASN A 400 23.76 -19.55 18.89
C ASN A 400 23.91 -20.03 17.45
N TYR A 401 24.85 -20.93 17.14
CA TYR A 401 24.98 -21.49 15.80
C TYR A 401 24.50 -22.93 15.72
N GLU A 402 23.64 -23.19 14.74
CA GLU A 402 22.94 -24.47 14.55
C GLU A 402 23.35 -25.16 13.24
N ASN A 403 24.04 -24.44 12.35
CA ASN A 403 24.48 -24.96 11.06
C ASN A 403 25.88 -24.46 10.67
N PRO A 404 26.55 -25.14 9.71
CA PRO A 404 27.91 -24.78 9.29
C PRO A 404 28.03 -23.35 8.73
N THR A 405 27.00 -22.84 8.06
CA THR A 405 26.98 -21.46 7.53
C THR A 405 27.10 -20.46 8.67
N GLN A 406 26.32 -20.62 9.74
CA GLN A 406 26.39 -19.76 10.93
C GLN A 406 27.71 -19.95 11.70
N GLU A 407 28.20 -21.19 11.83
CA GLU A 407 29.48 -21.48 12.50
C GLU A 407 30.62 -20.74 11.80
N LYS A 408 30.65 -20.73 10.47
CA LYS A 408 31.65 -20.01 9.66
C LYS A 408 31.73 -18.52 9.97
N PHE A 409 30.59 -17.86 10.24
CA PHE A 409 30.55 -16.41 10.51
C PHE A 409 30.66 -16.04 11.99
N ARG A 410 30.64 -17.02 12.91
CA ARG A 410 30.64 -16.79 14.36
C ARG A 410 31.81 -17.43 15.10
N ASN A 411 32.47 -18.38 14.45
CA ASN A 411 33.67 -19.06 14.89
C ASN A 411 34.73 -19.02 13.79
N ASP A 412 34.90 -17.83 13.21
CA ASP A 412 35.84 -17.48 12.13
C ASP A 412 37.29 -17.32 12.62
N GLY A 413 37.57 -17.56 13.91
CA GLY A 413 38.87 -17.34 14.51
C GLY A 413 39.14 -15.87 14.90
N ASN A 414 38.20 -14.94 14.61
CA ASN A 414 38.38 -13.51 14.86
C ASN A 414 38.23 -13.13 16.35
N ARG A 415 38.43 -14.01 17.33
CA ARG A 415 38.58 -13.62 18.76
C ARG A 415 37.59 -12.55 19.30
N TRP A 416 36.35 -12.48 18.79
CA TRP A 416 35.36 -11.43 19.15
C TRP A 416 35.10 -11.34 20.67
N LYS A 417 35.17 -12.49 21.35
CA LYS A 417 35.08 -12.61 22.80
C LYS A 417 36.11 -11.80 23.59
N ASP A 418 37.22 -11.39 22.96
CA ASP A 418 38.31 -10.65 23.60
C ASP A 418 38.08 -9.13 23.56
N VAL A 419 37.14 -8.66 22.74
CA VAL A 419 36.83 -7.23 22.55
C VAL A 419 35.40 -6.85 22.92
N ILE A 420 34.51 -7.82 23.09
CA ILE A 420 33.13 -7.63 23.55
C ILE A 420 33.05 -7.96 25.04
N GLU A 421 32.49 -7.04 25.84
CA GLU A 421 32.43 -7.16 27.30
C GLU A 421 31.60 -8.37 27.75
N GLU A 422 30.37 -8.50 27.26
CA GLU A 422 29.52 -9.66 27.52
C GLU A 422 29.37 -10.51 26.24
N TYR A 423 30.16 -11.58 26.14
CA TYR A 423 30.15 -12.48 24.98
C TYR A 423 29.64 -13.89 25.32
N HIS A 424 28.56 -14.28 24.66
CA HIS A 424 27.95 -15.61 24.76
C HIS A 424 27.65 -16.16 23.37
N CYS A 425 28.34 -17.23 22.96
CA CYS A 425 28.10 -17.95 21.72
C CYS A 425 27.97 -19.44 22.00
N THR A 426 26.76 -19.99 21.92
CA THR A 426 26.47 -21.41 22.15
C THR A 426 26.41 -22.20 20.83
N LYS A 427 26.47 -23.53 20.93
CA LYS A 427 26.39 -24.47 19.80
C LYS A 427 25.17 -25.39 19.97
N GLY A 428 24.44 -25.65 18.89
CA GLY A 428 23.34 -26.62 18.89
C GLY A 428 22.00 -26.03 19.33
N SER A 429 21.13 -26.81 19.95
CA SER A 429 19.76 -26.40 20.30
C SER A 429 19.60 -25.82 21.71
N GLU A 430 20.65 -25.84 22.52
CA GLU A 430 20.60 -25.33 23.88
C GLU A 430 20.90 -23.83 23.89
N HIS A 431 19.93 -23.05 24.37
CA HIS A 431 20.09 -21.61 24.56
C HIS A 431 20.46 -21.31 26.01
N LYS A 432 21.48 -20.47 26.22
CA LYS A 432 21.93 -20.08 27.56
C LYS A 432 20.88 -19.28 28.36
N PHE A 433 20.03 -18.54 27.66
CA PHE A 433 19.01 -17.66 28.24
C PHE A 433 17.65 -17.97 27.63
N THR A 434 16.60 -17.74 28.41
CA THR A 434 15.25 -17.56 27.87
C THR A 434 15.22 -16.34 26.94
N HIS A 435 14.22 -16.27 26.06
CA HIS A 435 14.14 -15.14 25.13
C HIS A 435 13.89 -13.81 25.84
N GLU A 436 13.15 -13.80 26.96
CA GLU A 436 12.95 -12.59 27.76
C GLU A 436 14.24 -12.12 28.44
N GLU A 437 15.02 -13.03 29.04
CA GLU A 437 16.34 -12.71 29.61
C GLU A 437 17.30 -12.19 28.54
N TYR A 438 17.30 -12.80 27.35
CA TYR A 438 18.09 -12.33 26.21
C TYR A 438 17.74 -10.87 25.85
N LEU A 439 16.45 -10.57 25.66
CA LEU A 439 16.01 -9.20 25.32
C LEU A 439 16.33 -8.19 26.43
N MET A 440 16.15 -8.58 27.70
CA MET A 440 16.50 -7.72 28.83
C MET A 440 18.00 -7.44 28.90
N LYS A 441 18.87 -8.40 28.53
CA LYS A 441 20.32 -8.20 28.43
C LYS A 441 20.71 -7.27 27.28
N LEU A 442 20.05 -7.38 26.13
CA LEU A 442 20.28 -6.42 25.03
C LEU A 442 19.97 -4.99 25.45
N ARG A 443 18.89 -4.80 26.23
CA ARG A 443 18.46 -3.50 26.75
C ARG A 443 19.49 -2.84 27.68
N THR A 444 20.27 -3.62 28.43
CA THR A 444 21.29 -3.09 29.37
C THR A 444 22.60 -2.70 28.72
N ALA A 445 22.81 -3.02 27.44
CA ALA A 445 24.05 -2.74 26.73
C ALA A 445 24.03 -1.40 26.00
N LYS A 446 25.18 -0.72 25.87
CA LYS A 446 25.33 0.48 25.02
C LYS A 446 25.46 0.11 23.54
N TYR A 447 26.24 -0.93 23.27
CA TYR A 447 26.46 -1.46 21.93
C TYR A 447 26.19 -2.96 21.83
N GLY A 448 25.79 -3.43 20.64
CA GLY A 448 25.57 -4.86 20.40
C GLY A 448 26.16 -5.35 19.10
N LEU A 449 27.00 -6.39 19.15
CA LEU A 449 27.65 -6.94 17.96
C LEU A 449 26.66 -7.76 17.11
N CYS A 450 26.58 -7.43 15.83
CA CYS A 450 25.81 -8.10 14.80
C CYS A 450 26.76 -8.86 13.87
N LEU A 451 26.70 -10.19 13.95
CA LEU A 451 27.39 -11.10 13.04
C LEU A 451 26.37 -11.75 12.11
N ARG A 452 26.80 -12.07 10.89
CA ARG A 452 25.94 -12.69 9.89
C ARG A 452 25.29 -13.98 10.43
N GLY A 453 24.00 -14.12 10.12
CA GLY A 453 23.22 -15.30 10.45
C GLY A 453 23.28 -16.34 9.34
N TYR A 454 22.18 -17.07 9.19
CA TYR A 454 21.98 -17.94 8.03
C TYR A 454 21.64 -17.11 6.78
N GLY A 455 20.79 -16.09 6.94
CA GLY A 455 20.60 -15.01 5.96
C GLY A 455 21.63 -13.88 6.10
N SER A 456 21.54 -12.86 5.25
CA SER A 456 22.42 -11.69 5.29
C SER A 456 22.01 -10.65 6.35
N LYS A 457 20.77 -10.73 6.85
CA LYS A 457 20.29 -9.97 8.02
C LYS A 457 20.10 -10.87 9.24
N CYS A 458 20.18 -10.29 10.43
CA CYS A 458 20.06 -10.95 11.72
C CYS A 458 19.00 -10.29 12.60
N HIS A 459 18.12 -11.08 13.24
CA HIS A 459 17.05 -10.54 14.12
C HIS A 459 17.59 -9.58 15.19
N ARG A 460 18.84 -9.82 15.63
CA ARG A 460 19.51 -9.00 16.63
C ARG A 460 19.61 -7.52 16.23
N GLU A 461 19.79 -7.21 14.95
CA GLU A 461 19.93 -5.82 14.49
C GLU A 461 18.72 -5.00 14.91
N VAL A 462 17.52 -5.50 14.58
CA VAL A 462 16.27 -4.82 14.91
C VAL A 462 15.88 -4.96 16.39
N GLU A 463 16.29 -6.03 17.07
CA GLU A 463 16.09 -6.21 18.51
C GLU A 463 16.94 -5.23 19.35
N LEU A 464 18.19 -4.96 18.92
CA LEU A 464 19.06 -3.95 19.53
C LEU A 464 18.47 -2.56 19.32
N MET A 465 18.12 -2.24 18.07
CA MET A 465 17.55 -0.95 17.71
C MET A 465 16.23 -0.67 18.46
N ALA A 466 15.41 -1.69 18.69
CA ALA A 466 14.19 -1.59 19.47
C ALA A 466 14.42 -1.07 20.89
N PHE A 467 15.58 -1.34 21.49
CA PHE A 467 15.95 -0.85 22.82
C PHE A 467 16.85 0.38 22.79
N GLY A 468 17.14 0.96 21.62
CA GLY A 468 18.15 2.03 21.47
C GLY A 468 19.59 1.55 21.70
N THR A 469 19.83 0.24 21.73
CA THR A 469 21.20 -0.29 21.79
C THR A 469 21.82 -0.17 20.40
N VAL A 470 22.98 0.49 20.30
CA VAL A 470 23.59 0.78 18.99
C VAL A 470 24.24 -0.48 18.41
N PRO A 471 23.81 -0.95 17.22
CA PRO A 471 24.44 -2.09 16.57
C PRO A 471 25.89 -1.81 16.14
N ILE A 472 26.78 -2.75 16.40
CA ILE A 472 28.11 -2.87 15.79
C ILE A 472 27.99 -3.94 14.72
N VAL A 473 28.07 -3.55 13.46
CA VAL A 473 27.75 -4.43 12.34
C VAL A 473 29.04 -4.86 11.65
N ALA A 474 29.32 -6.17 11.70
CA ALA A 474 30.48 -6.76 11.04
C ALA A 474 30.27 -6.91 9.52
N ASP A 475 31.37 -7.15 8.81
CA ASP A 475 31.34 -7.43 7.38
C ASP A 475 30.44 -8.64 7.04
N GLY A 476 29.68 -8.51 5.95
CA GLY A 476 28.73 -9.53 5.48
C GLY A 476 27.32 -9.43 6.06
N VAL A 477 27.05 -8.49 6.96
CA VAL A 477 25.69 -8.14 7.40
C VAL A 477 25.16 -6.97 6.56
N THR A 478 24.05 -7.20 5.87
CA THR A 478 23.40 -6.24 4.96
C THR A 478 22.72 -5.13 5.74
N THR A 479 22.94 -3.87 5.35
CA THR A 479 22.32 -2.69 5.99
C THR A 479 21.62 -1.74 5.01
N ASP A 480 21.83 -1.94 3.72
CA ASP A 480 21.25 -1.17 2.63
C ASP A 480 19.96 -1.78 2.07
N SER A 481 19.82 -3.11 2.10
CA SER A 481 18.61 -3.79 1.59
C SER A 481 17.44 -3.79 2.58
N TYR A 482 17.12 -2.65 3.19
CA TYR A 482 15.87 -2.40 3.94
C TYR A 482 14.99 -1.44 3.15
N MET A 483 13.67 -1.49 3.37
CA MET A 483 12.73 -0.50 2.80
C MET A 483 13.21 0.94 3.08
N GLU A 484 13.64 1.19 4.33
CA GLU A 484 14.43 2.35 4.72
C GLU A 484 15.84 1.91 5.12
N PRO A 485 16.86 2.12 4.26
CA PRO A 485 18.24 1.73 4.55
C PRO A 485 18.78 2.26 5.88
N LEU A 486 19.59 1.46 6.56
CA LEU A 486 20.31 1.91 7.76
C LEU A 486 21.48 2.81 7.36
N VAL A 487 21.79 3.82 8.19
CA VAL A 487 22.84 4.82 7.90
C VAL A 487 23.98 4.65 8.90
N GLU A 488 25.21 4.49 8.42
CA GLU A 488 26.40 4.37 9.27
C GLU A 488 26.62 5.64 10.10
N ASN A 489 27.08 5.50 11.35
CA ASN A 489 27.26 6.58 12.34
C ASN A 489 25.96 7.32 12.72
N LYS A 490 24.81 6.79 12.31
CA LYS A 490 23.49 7.18 12.77
C LYS A 490 22.72 6.01 13.36
N HIS A 491 22.62 4.90 12.62
CA HIS A 491 21.89 3.70 13.05
C HIS A 491 22.82 2.54 13.45
N PHE A 492 24.11 2.58 13.11
CA PHE A 492 25.07 1.53 13.45
C PHE A 492 26.52 1.98 13.30
N LEU A 493 27.47 1.20 13.84
CA LEU A 493 28.91 1.29 13.59
C LEU A 493 29.39 0.13 12.72
N ARG A 494 30.13 0.41 11.65
CA ARG A 494 30.75 -0.63 10.80
C ARG A 494 32.10 -1.06 11.38
N VAL A 495 32.35 -2.37 11.44
CA VAL A 495 33.66 -2.94 11.80
C VAL A 495 34.05 -4.04 10.82
N SER A 496 35.31 -4.06 10.39
CA SER A 496 35.85 -5.14 9.56
C SER A 496 36.45 -6.26 10.40
N GLY A 497 36.79 -5.96 11.66
CA GLY A 497 37.26 -6.95 12.60
C GLY A 497 37.22 -6.49 14.06
N PRO A 498 37.71 -7.35 14.98
CA PRO A 498 37.72 -7.10 16.42
C PRO A 498 38.56 -5.89 16.81
N ASP A 499 39.68 -5.69 16.11
CA ASP A 499 40.63 -4.60 16.39
C ASP A 499 39.98 -3.22 16.16
N ASP A 500 38.97 -3.14 15.28
CA ASP A 500 38.23 -1.91 15.01
C ASP A 500 37.24 -1.55 16.12
N VAL A 501 36.75 -2.54 16.89
CA VAL A 501 35.64 -2.36 17.84
C VAL A 501 35.99 -1.30 18.89
N ARG A 502 37.12 -1.47 19.59
CA ARG A 502 37.52 -0.56 20.66
C ARG A 502 37.83 0.84 20.13
N LYS A 503 38.43 0.92 18.95
CA LYS A 503 38.72 2.20 18.28
C LYS A 503 37.43 2.94 17.96
N LYS A 504 36.49 2.27 17.27
CA LYS A 504 35.22 2.86 16.85
C LYS A 504 34.37 3.28 18.04
N ILE A 505 34.26 2.45 19.08
CA ILE A 505 33.52 2.81 20.30
C ILE A 505 34.18 4.02 21.00
N GLY A 506 35.51 4.02 21.13
CA GLY A 506 36.26 5.10 21.79
C GLY A 506 36.21 6.45 21.08
N GLU A 507 35.87 6.49 19.79
CA GLU A 507 35.66 7.71 19.00
C GLU A 507 34.26 8.32 19.20
N ILE A 508 33.31 7.58 19.80
CA ILE A 508 31.93 8.03 19.99
C ILE A 508 31.78 8.65 21.38
N SER A 509 31.47 9.95 21.42
CA SER A 509 31.07 10.62 22.66
C SER A 509 29.72 10.12 23.16
N GLU A 510 29.44 10.34 24.45
CA GLU A 510 28.12 10.06 25.03
C GLU A 510 26.99 10.79 24.30
N GLU A 511 27.16 12.08 24.00
CA GLU A 511 26.22 12.87 23.21
C GLU A 511 25.95 12.20 21.85
N LYS A 512 27.01 11.79 21.15
CA LYS A 512 26.86 11.14 19.86
C LYS A 512 26.17 9.78 19.97
N TRP A 513 26.48 9.01 21.02
CA TRP A 513 25.80 7.75 21.28
C TRP A 513 24.31 7.96 21.54
N CYS A 514 23.92 9.00 22.29
CA CYS A 514 22.51 9.31 22.56
C CYS A 514 21.76 9.61 21.27
N GLU A 515 22.32 10.41 20.36
CA GLU A 515 21.75 10.63 19.02
C GLU A 515 21.56 9.32 18.24
N MET A 516 22.56 8.43 18.28
CA MET A 516 22.50 7.16 17.56
C MET A 516 21.46 6.20 18.17
N SER A 517 21.39 6.14 19.49
CA SER A 517 20.43 5.35 20.26
C SER A 517 18.99 5.78 19.95
N GLU A 518 18.72 7.08 19.98
CA GLU A 518 17.43 7.66 19.61
C GLU A 518 17.08 7.34 18.16
N ALA A 519 18.00 7.57 17.22
CA ALA A 519 17.78 7.27 15.81
C ALA A 519 17.51 5.77 15.57
N CYS A 520 18.17 4.88 16.30
CA CYS A 520 17.89 3.44 16.26
C CYS A 520 16.47 3.12 16.73
N TYR A 521 16.08 3.68 17.87
CA TYR A 521 14.75 3.49 18.45
C TYR A 521 13.66 4.01 17.52
N GLU A 522 13.80 5.24 17.02
CA GLU A 522 12.86 5.86 16.08
C GLU A 522 12.73 5.06 14.78
N TRP A 523 13.86 4.57 14.24
CA TRP A 523 13.83 3.73 13.03
C TRP A 523 13.03 2.45 13.30
N TYR A 524 13.23 1.78 14.44
CA TYR A 524 12.44 0.59 14.82
C TYR A 524 10.95 0.94 15.01
N GLN A 525 10.65 2.03 15.72
CA GLN A 525 9.28 2.48 15.96
C GLN A 525 8.53 2.72 14.66
N ARG A 526 9.19 3.25 13.64
CA ARG A 526 8.58 3.55 12.34
C ARG A 526 8.44 2.32 11.45
N ASN A 527 9.48 1.49 11.38
CA ASN A 527 9.60 0.44 10.38
C ASN A 527 9.13 -0.94 10.85
N VAL A 528 9.10 -1.21 12.16
CA VAL A 528 8.92 -2.57 12.69
C VAL A 528 7.87 -2.65 13.79
N TYR A 529 7.77 -1.63 14.65
CA TYR A 529 6.77 -1.60 15.72
C TYR A 529 5.35 -1.65 15.15
N SER A 530 4.52 -2.57 15.66
CA SER A 530 3.22 -2.92 15.10
C SER A 530 2.25 -1.77 14.91
N THR A 531 2.39 -0.72 15.73
CA THR A 531 1.54 0.48 15.67
C THR A 531 1.77 1.28 14.40
N ASN A 532 3.00 1.33 13.88
CA ASN A 532 3.34 2.20 12.74
C ASN A 532 3.75 1.43 11.48
N CYS A 533 4.31 0.22 11.64
CA CYS A 533 4.94 -0.50 10.52
C CYS A 533 3.97 -0.80 9.38
N TRP A 534 2.70 -1.11 9.68
CA TRP A 534 1.69 -1.38 8.66
C TRP A 534 1.49 -0.18 7.74
N ASN A 535 1.18 0.99 8.32
CA ASN A 535 0.97 2.22 7.57
C ASN A 535 2.22 2.62 6.76
N ASN A 536 3.41 2.48 7.35
CA ASN A 536 4.66 2.77 6.65
C ASN A 536 4.86 1.83 5.44
N MET A 537 4.62 0.54 5.64
CA MET A 537 4.78 -0.50 4.62
C MET A 537 3.81 -0.30 3.45
N VAL A 538 2.51 -0.16 3.72
CA VAL A 538 1.52 -0.01 2.64
C VAL A 538 1.66 1.34 1.93
N SER A 539 2.12 2.39 2.61
CA SER A 539 2.46 3.67 1.97
C SER A 539 3.61 3.53 0.97
N HIS A 540 4.69 2.83 1.33
CA HIS A 540 5.81 2.59 0.41
C HIS A 540 5.41 1.69 -0.76
N ILE A 541 4.55 0.69 -0.53
CA ILE A 541 4.04 -0.17 -1.61
C ILE A 541 3.27 0.66 -2.64
N LEU A 542 2.37 1.53 -2.20
CA LEU A 542 1.52 2.27 -3.13
C LEU A 542 2.23 3.48 -3.75
N TYR A 543 3.02 4.21 -2.97
CA TYR A 543 3.44 5.55 -3.40
C TYR A 543 4.91 5.69 -3.78
N ASP A 544 5.74 4.68 -3.50
CA ASP A 544 7.16 4.65 -3.84
C ASP A 544 7.47 3.40 -4.71
#